data_AF-A0A7W9DBW5-F1
#
_entry.id   AF-A0A7W9DBW5-F1
#
_cell.length_a   1.000
_cell.length_b   1.000
_cell.length_c   1.000
_cell.angle_alpha   90.00
_cell.angle_beta   90.00
_cell.angle_gamma   90.00
#
_symmetry.space_group_name_H-M   'P 1'
#
loop_
_entity.id
_entity.type
_entity.pdbx_description
1 polymer ?
#
loop_
_entity_poly.entity_id
_entity_poly.type
_entity_poly.pdbx_seq_one_letter_code
_entity_poly.pdbx_strand_id
1 'polypeptide(L)'
;MSIDVRVTKAEREAVRRRARRLGVKPSKWARTVILDALDSRRDGLGQMEVMAASTPSPELSQAVEQVRRVGVNLNQVLRRGGALDAELLREVMDSMDDVRAQLGDRTAL
;
A
#
# COMPACT_ATOMS: atom_id res chain seq x y z
N MET A 1 -14.35 -1.95 27.76
CA MET A 1 -14.78 -0.60 28.22
C MET A 1 -15.18 0.21 26.98
N SER A 2 -16.42 0.69 26.92
CA SER A 2 -16.96 1.54 25.85
C SER A 2 -17.18 2.94 26.42
N ILE A 3 -16.94 3.98 25.60
CA ILE A 3 -17.22 5.39 25.94
C ILE A 3 -18.09 5.94 24.83
N ASP A 4 -19.23 6.53 25.19
CA ASP A 4 -20.11 7.21 24.25
C ASP A 4 -19.78 8.70 24.20
N VAL A 5 -19.64 9.24 22.99
CA VAL A 5 -19.30 10.64 22.74
C VAL A 5 -20.39 11.27 21.88
N ARG A 6 -20.98 12.37 22.35
CA ARG A 6 -21.94 13.14 21.55
C ARG A 6 -21.20 14.00 20.56
N VAL A 7 -21.55 13.84 19.29
CA VAL A 7 -21.01 14.61 18.17
C VAL A 7 -22.16 14.95 17.22
N THR A 8 -22.01 16.06 16.52
CA THR A 8 -22.89 16.41 15.41
C THR A 8 -22.72 15.41 14.26
N LYS A 9 -23.70 15.38 13.33
CA LYS A 9 -23.61 14.59 12.11
C LYS A 9 -22.38 14.98 11.26
N ALA A 10 -22.06 16.27 11.21
CA ALA A 10 -20.92 16.79 10.45
C ALA A 10 -19.58 16.28 11.00
N GLU A 11 -19.41 16.30 12.32
CA GLU A 11 -18.22 15.77 12.99
C GLU A 11 -18.09 14.26 12.81
N ARG A 12 -19.20 13.51 12.94
CA ARG A 12 -19.20 12.07 12.67
C ARG A 12 -18.74 11.73 11.26
N GLU A 13 -19.20 12.48 10.26
CA GLU A 13 -18.75 12.30 8.88
C GLU A 13 -17.29 12.75 8.68
N ALA A 14 -16.84 13.78 9.37
CA ALA A 14 -15.44 14.19 9.35
C ALA A 14 -14.52 13.08 9.88
N VAL A 15 -14.89 12.41 10.98
CA VAL A 15 -14.19 11.25 11.54
C VAL A 15 -14.15 10.09 10.54
N ARG A 16 -15.28 9.77 9.91
CA ARG A 16 -15.37 8.71 8.89
C ARG A 16 -14.44 8.98 7.72
N ARG A 17 -14.42 10.21 7.20
CA ARG A 17 -13.53 10.59 6.08
C ARG A 17 -12.06 10.47 6.46
N ARG A 18 -11.68 10.93 7.65
CA ARG A 18 -10.29 10.86 8.16
C ARG A 18 -9.83 9.41 8.33
N ALA A 19 -10.63 8.58 8.98
CA ALA A 19 -10.34 7.17 9.16
C ALA A 19 -10.23 6.42 7.82
N ARG A 20 -11.11 6.74 6.86
CA ARG A 20 -11.08 6.14 5.51
C ARG A 20 -9.80 6.47 4.76
N ARG A 21 -9.33 7.72 4.79
CA ARG A 21 -8.05 8.10 4.14
C ARG A 21 -6.85 7.32 4.70
N LEU A 22 -6.91 6.96 5.96
CA LEU A 22 -5.86 6.20 6.65
C LEU A 22 -6.08 4.67 6.59
N GLY A 23 -7.12 4.19 5.90
CA GLY A 23 -7.42 2.76 5.82
C GLY A 23 -7.82 2.11 7.15
N VAL A 24 -8.26 2.88 8.15
CA VAL A 24 -8.59 2.35 9.50
C VAL A 24 -10.08 2.52 9.85
N LYS A 25 -10.53 1.78 10.87
CA LYS A 25 -11.87 1.94 11.43
C LYS A 25 -12.02 3.31 12.12
N PRO A 26 -13.19 3.98 12.03
CA PRO A 26 -13.46 5.25 12.72
C PRO A 26 -13.17 5.23 14.23
N SER A 27 -13.49 4.13 14.91
CA SER A 27 -13.21 3.96 16.35
C SER A 27 -11.72 3.84 16.66
N LYS A 28 -10.93 3.20 15.78
CA LYS A 28 -9.46 3.13 15.92
C LYS A 28 -8.86 4.52 15.78
N TRP A 29 -9.28 5.26 14.75
CA TRP A 29 -8.83 6.64 14.53
C TRP A 29 -9.16 7.53 15.73
N ALA A 30 -10.42 7.55 16.18
CA ALA A 30 -10.84 8.39 17.30
C ALA A 30 -10.11 8.03 18.61
N ARG A 31 -9.93 6.74 18.88
CA ARG A 31 -9.15 6.28 20.04
C ARG A 31 -7.71 6.79 19.97
N THR A 32 -7.06 6.69 18.81
CA THR A 32 -5.68 7.16 18.64
C THR A 32 -5.55 8.66 18.84
N VAL A 33 -6.44 9.46 18.23
CA VAL A 33 -6.46 10.93 18.44
C VAL A 33 -6.57 11.28 19.92
N ILE A 34 -7.48 10.62 20.65
CA ILE A 34 -7.67 10.88 22.09
C ILE A 34 -6.42 10.48 22.87
N LEU A 35 -5.83 9.32 22.57
CA LEU A 35 -4.64 8.85 23.27
C LEU A 35 -3.40 9.72 23.02
N ASP A 36 -3.24 10.24 21.80
CA ASP A 36 -2.15 11.17 21.45
C ASP A 36 -2.37 12.53 22.14
N ALA A 37 -3.62 13.00 22.22
CA ALA A 37 -3.95 14.22 22.96
C ALA A 37 -3.74 14.09 24.48
N LEU A 38 -3.88 12.88 25.04
CA LEU A 38 -3.66 12.61 26.47
C LEU A 38 -2.20 12.39 26.85
N ASP A 39 -1.36 11.95 25.91
CA ASP A 39 0.07 11.73 26.14
C ASP A 39 0.89 12.20 24.94
N SER A 40 1.46 13.41 25.08
CA SER A 40 2.26 14.07 24.04
C SER A 40 3.49 13.28 23.55
N ARG A 41 3.89 12.22 24.26
CA ARG A 41 4.97 11.31 23.81
C ARG A 41 4.47 10.29 22.79
N ARG A 42 3.16 10.16 22.60
CA ARG A 42 2.57 9.24 21.63
C ARG A 42 2.43 9.94 20.28
N ASP A 43 2.78 9.21 19.23
CA ASP A 43 2.62 9.63 17.84
C ASP A 43 1.84 8.56 17.06
N GLY A 44 0.67 8.18 17.58
CA GLY A 44 -0.14 7.15 16.94
C GLY A 44 -0.72 7.62 15.59
N LEU A 45 -1.09 8.89 15.47
CA LEU A 45 -1.54 9.50 14.22
C LEU A 45 -0.42 9.57 13.18
N GLY A 46 0.78 10.03 13.52
CA GLY A 46 1.90 10.05 12.59
C GLY A 46 2.26 8.65 12.09
N GLN A 47 2.25 7.65 12.97
CA GLN A 47 2.43 6.25 12.56
C GLN A 47 1.34 5.76 11.60
N MET A 48 0.07 6.14 11.81
CA MET A 48 -1.02 5.81 10.89
C MET A 48 -0.83 6.46 9.52
N GLU A 49 -0.37 7.71 9.49
CA GLU A 49 -0.09 8.44 8.25
C GLU A 49 1.05 7.80 7.47
N VAL A 50 2.14 7.43 8.14
CA VAL A 50 3.25 6.68 7.53
C VAL A 50 2.77 5.34 6.98
N MET A 51 1.98 4.58 7.75
CA MET A 51 1.44 3.29 7.28
C MET A 51 0.50 3.46 6.08
N ALA A 52 -0.34 4.50 6.09
CA ALA A 52 -1.25 4.79 4.99
C ALA A 52 -0.48 5.19 3.71
N ALA A 53 0.58 5.98 3.85
CA ALA A 53 1.46 6.35 2.73
C ALA A 53 2.26 5.15 2.18
N SER A 54 2.60 4.19 3.04
CA SER A 54 3.32 2.96 2.67
C SER A 54 2.42 1.87 2.11
N THR A 55 1.09 2.00 2.17
CA THR A 55 0.17 1.03 1.58
C THR A 55 0.13 1.24 0.07
N PRO A 56 0.61 0.27 -0.74
CA PRO A 56 0.57 0.40 -2.20
C PRO A 56 -0.87 0.59 -2.66
N SER A 57 -1.10 1.40 -3.70
CA SER A 57 -2.45 1.49 -4.27
C SER A 57 -2.93 0.10 -4.75
N PRO A 58 -4.24 -0.18 -4.76
CA PRO A 58 -4.76 -1.43 -5.32
C PRO A 58 -4.27 -1.69 -6.76
N GLU A 59 -4.19 -0.63 -7.57
CA GLU A 59 -3.72 -0.67 -8.95
C GLU A 59 -2.23 -1.04 -9.00
N LEU A 60 -1.41 -0.44 -8.11
CA LEU A 60 -0.01 -0.77 -7.95
C LEU A 60 0.18 -2.24 -7.55
N SER A 61 -0.60 -2.71 -6.58
CA SER A 61 -0.57 -4.10 -6.12
C SER A 61 -0.91 -5.07 -7.25
N GLN A 62 -1.91 -4.73 -8.07
CA GLN A 62 -2.30 -5.53 -9.23
C GLN A 62 -1.21 -5.55 -10.30
N ALA A 63 -0.59 -4.40 -10.59
CA ALA A 63 0.52 -4.31 -11.54
C ALA A 63 1.71 -5.16 -11.10
N VAL A 64 2.11 -5.06 -9.82
CA VAL A 64 3.18 -5.89 -9.24
C VAL A 64 2.87 -7.37 -9.35
N GLU A 65 1.62 -7.78 -9.12
CA GLU A 65 1.21 -9.18 -9.25
C GLU A 65 1.25 -9.67 -10.70
N GLN A 66 0.92 -8.83 -11.70
CA GLN A 66 1.09 -9.20 -13.10
C GLN A 66 2.57 -9.39 -13.46
N VAL A 67 3.44 -8.47 -13.03
CA VAL A 67 4.89 -8.59 -13.23
C VAL A 67 5.44 -9.87 -12.62
N ARG A 68 5.06 -10.18 -11.37
CA ARG A 68 5.44 -11.43 -10.70
C ARG A 68 5.04 -12.65 -11.53
N ARG A 69 3.85 -12.64 -12.12
CA ARG A 69 3.32 -13.73 -12.94
C ARG A 69 4.10 -13.93 -14.24
N VAL A 70 4.49 -12.83 -14.89
CA VAL A 70 5.39 -12.87 -16.07
C VAL A 70 6.70 -13.57 -15.71
N GLY A 71 7.35 -13.15 -14.61
CA GLY A 71 8.59 -13.78 -14.16
C GLY A 71 8.44 -15.28 -13.84
N VAL A 72 7.34 -15.68 -13.20
CA VAL A 72 7.03 -17.10 -12.94
C VAL A 72 6.87 -17.88 -14.25
N ASN A 73 6.15 -17.34 -15.23
CA ASN A 73 5.94 -18.01 -16.52
C ASN A 73 7.26 -18.19 -17.28
N LEU A 74 8.10 -17.16 -17.32
CA LEU A 74 9.44 -17.24 -17.94
C LEU A 74 10.30 -18.31 -17.27
N ASN A 75 10.33 -18.34 -15.94
CA ASN A 75 11.07 -19.35 -15.18
C ASN A 75 10.52 -20.77 -15.45
N GLN A 76 9.21 -20.93 -15.61
CA GLN A 76 8.61 -22.21 -15.98
C GLN A 76 9.02 -22.68 -17.38
N VAL A 77 9.10 -21.77 -18.37
CA VAL A 77 9.57 -22.11 -19.73
C VAL A 77 11.01 -22.61 -19.70
N LEU A 78 11.90 -21.90 -18.99
CA LEU A 78 13.30 -22.32 -18.83
C LEU A 78 13.42 -23.68 -18.13
N ARG A 79 12.68 -23.90 -17.04
CA ARG A 79 12.69 -25.18 -16.32
C ARG A 79 12.20 -26.36 -17.15
N ARG A 80 11.33 -26.12 -18.13
CA ARG A 80 10.84 -27.15 -19.07
C ARG A 80 11.79 -27.40 -20.25
N GLY A 81 12.98 -26.78 -20.25
CA GLY A 81 13.95 -26.90 -21.33
C GLY A 81 13.59 -26.07 -22.57
N GLY A 82 12.66 -25.12 -22.45
CA GLY A 82 12.36 -24.18 -23.52
C GLY A 82 13.49 -23.18 -23.71
N ALA A 83 13.79 -22.83 -24.95
CA ALA A 83 14.66 -21.71 -25.28
C ALA A 83 13.83 -20.42 -25.27
N LEU A 84 14.32 -19.40 -24.55
CA LEU A 84 13.82 -18.05 -24.66
C LEU A 84 14.70 -17.29 -25.65
N ASP A 85 14.07 -16.59 -26.58
CA ASP A 85 14.78 -15.69 -27.47
C ASP A 85 15.43 -14.55 -26.64
N ALA A 86 16.70 -14.26 -26.95
CA ALA A 86 17.48 -13.29 -26.21
C ALA A 86 17.00 -11.86 -26.46
N GLU A 87 16.41 -11.59 -27.63
CA GLU A 87 15.82 -10.30 -27.95
C GLU A 87 14.53 -10.10 -27.16
N LEU A 88 13.63 -11.09 -27.19
CA LEU A 88 12.41 -11.08 -26.37
C LEU A 88 12.70 -10.91 -24.88
N LEU A 89 13.74 -11.57 -24.35
CA LEU A 89 14.11 -11.41 -22.95
C LEU A 89 14.55 -9.97 -22.63
N ARG A 90 15.28 -9.33 -23.55
CA ARG A 90 15.75 -7.95 -23.39
C ARG A 90 14.59 -6.96 -23.43
N GLU A 91 13.65 -7.12 -24.37
CA GLU A 91 12.43 -6.31 -24.44
C GLU A 91 11.59 -6.41 -23.16
N VAL A 92 11.49 -7.61 -22.58
CA VAL A 92 10.79 -7.81 -21.30
C VAL A 92 11.53 -7.15 -20.15
N MET A 93 12.86 -7.21 -20.10
CA MET A 93 13.66 -6.53 -19.08
C MET A 93 13.51 -5.02 -19.16
N ASP A 94 13.61 -4.44 -20.37
CA ASP A 94 13.44 -3.00 -20.59
C ASP A 94 12.04 -2.54 -20.16
N SER A 95 11.00 -3.31 -20.53
CA SER A 95 9.62 -3.05 -20.08
C SER A 95 9.47 -3.14 -18.56
N MET A 96 10.19 -4.04 -17.89
CA MET A 96 10.19 -4.15 -16.44
C MET A 96 10.91 -2.99 -15.75
N ASP A 97 11.99 -2.48 -16.35
CA ASP A 97 12.71 -1.30 -15.85
C ASP A 97 11.85 -0.03 -16.02
N ASP A 98 11.11 0.10 -17.12
CA ASP A 98 10.12 1.17 -17.31
C ASP A 98 9.00 1.12 -16.27
N VAL A 99 8.46 -0.08 -16.01
CA VAL A 99 7.47 -0.27 -14.94
C VAL A 99 8.09 0.11 -13.59
N ARG A 100 9.30 -0.36 -13.27
CA ARG A 100 9.99 -0.01 -12.02
C ARG A 100 10.18 1.49 -11.85
N ALA A 101 10.59 2.19 -12.91
CA ALA A 101 10.74 3.64 -12.90
C ALA A 101 9.40 4.36 -12.64
N GLN A 102 8.32 3.91 -13.26
CA GLN A 102 6.97 4.47 -13.06
C GLN A 102 6.41 4.24 -11.66
N LEU A 103 6.74 3.12 -11.02
CA LEU A 103 6.28 2.82 -9.65
C LEU A 103 7.06 3.61 -8.58
N GLY A 104 8.17 4.23 -8.98
CA GLY A 104 9.18 4.79 -8.10
C GLY A 104 9.99 3.66 -7.48
N ASP A 105 11.31 3.85 -7.39
CA ASP A 105 12.31 2.86 -6.97
C ASP A 105 12.22 2.49 -5.47
N ARG A 106 11.01 2.17 -5.00
CA ARG A 106 10.64 1.81 -3.63
C ARG A 106 10.83 0.31 -3.36
N THR A 107 11.27 -0.44 -4.38
CA THR A 107 11.61 -1.86 -4.31
C THR A 107 13.12 -2.11 -4.23
N ALA A 108 13.96 -1.07 -4.28
CA ALA A 108 15.37 -1.16 -3.98
C ALA A 108 15.56 -1.37 -2.46
N LEU A 109 15.53 -2.63 -2.04
CA LEU A 109 16.11 -3.12 -0.80
C LEU A 109 17.48 -3.72 -1.10
#